data_AF-A0A2H0AMV0-F1
#
_entry.id   AF-A0A2H0AMV0-F1
#
_cell.length_a   1.000
_cell.length_b   1.000
_cell.length_c   1.000
_cell.angle_alpha   90.00
_cell.angle_beta   90.00
_cell.angle_gamma   90.00
#
_symmetry.space_group_name_H-M   'P 1'
#
loop_
_entity.id
_entity.type
_entity.pdbx_description
1 polymer ?
#
loop_
_entity_poly.entity_id
_entity_poly.type
_entity_poly.pdbx_seq_one_letter_code
_entity_poly.pdbx_strand_id
1 'polypeptide(L)'
;MKTLKKAALSAAWLVLCLCASQTQASWLIDEAAFHISAHGQTSCAECHEGASKNDQHPDPANVNRKVLDFFSKDKCIQCHEEVEDDLARAFHGDRHLPDPSAYEACLNCHNPHTQLSLSAVRDGRIKPGLQPAGQCAACHDAQESLPTPDKAQEACLSCHAAPTKENAKTREAVASLCLYCHDEGGPAAAITPSIRMPVLSRKAYERTRHADLSCLSCHPGAAGYNHSEQEKGNCGICHSLHDEKLAHDAHVQVSCEACHLADIVPVKDRKSGVILWKKPGSAKSGASNIHEMIIGGETETCARCHQTGNTLGATSWILPPKGILCMPCHAATFSVSDTFTILGLGLFIAGLIIAFSYIFSRSDKDTPTANSGKGRGNHPGTARHGRFTRLLKALFLDVFLQRRLFVRSQARWFIHGLVFYGFFFRFLWGMVALIASLLDPPWEALRFMLDKNNPATGMVFDISGLMILLGLCLMLVRGLLTPRLPGLPAQDRFALGLIGALVIIGFVTEGLRIAMTGFPEGSDWSFAGYGIGLIFSDSQKLYGVYGYLWYIHAALTAAFVAYIPFSRLFHIIISPAVLALGALKRH
;
A
#
# COMPACT_ATOMS: atom_id res chain seq x y z
N MET A 1 17.96 -38.16 17.37
CA MET A 1 18.19 -37.93 15.92
C MET A 1 17.17 -38.58 14.99
N LYS A 2 16.76 -39.85 15.18
CA LYS A 2 15.76 -40.50 14.31
C LYS A 2 14.34 -39.92 14.42
N THR A 3 13.95 -39.42 15.60
CA THR A 3 12.65 -38.78 15.86
C THR A 3 12.54 -37.37 15.27
N LEU A 4 13.58 -36.55 15.38
CA LEU A 4 13.64 -35.23 14.73
C LEU A 4 13.63 -35.33 13.19
N LYS A 5 14.27 -36.34 12.59
CA LYS A 5 14.21 -36.55 11.14
C LYS A 5 12.80 -36.91 10.67
N LYS A 6 12.07 -37.76 11.42
CA LYS A 6 10.67 -38.09 11.10
C LYS A 6 9.75 -36.87 11.23
N ALA A 7 9.90 -36.07 12.28
CA ALA A 7 9.12 -34.83 12.44
C ALA A 7 9.41 -33.80 11.35
N ALA A 8 10.67 -33.65 10.93
CA ALA A 8 11.06 -32.77 9.83
C ALA A 8 10.54 -33.28 8.47
N LEU A 9 10.53 -34.59 8.24
CA LEU A 9 9.94 -35.19 7.03
C LEU A 9 8.42 -35.06 7.00
N SER A 10 7.73 -35.24 8.12
CA SER A 10 6.28 -35.02 8.22
C SER A 10 5.88 -33.56 8.08
N ALA A 11 6.66 -32.63 8.64
CA ALA A 11 6.46 -31.20 8.46
C ALA A 11 6.76 -30.75 7.02
N ALA A 12 7.82 -31.29 6.40
CA ALA A 12 8.10 -31.06 4.99
C ALA A 12 7.00 -31.62 4.08
N TRP A 13 6.42 -32.78 4.41
CA TRP A 13 5.26 -33.34 3.69
C TRP A 13 4.00 -32.49 3.89
N LEU A 14 3.73 -32.00 5.11
CA LEU A 14 2.61 -31.08 5.34
C LEU A 14 2.81 -29.76 4.57
N VAL A 15 4.03 -29.22 4.55
CA VAL A 15 4.35 -28.01 3.77
C VAL A 15 4.29 -28.29 2.27
N LEU A 16 4.70 -29.47 1.78
CA LEU A 16 4.55 -29.85 0.37
C LEU A 16 3.10 -30.14 -0.03
N CYS A 17 2.26 -30.66 0.88
CA CYS A 17 0.82 -30.81 0.66
C CYS A 17 0.07 -29.48 0.78
N LEU A 18 0.55 -28.53 1.59
CA LEU A 18 0.03 -27.16 1.67
C LEU A 18 0.56 -26.26 0.53
N CYS A 19 1.72 -26.60 -0.04
CA CYS A 19 2.33 -26.00 -1.23
C CYS A 19 2.00 -26.77 -2.51
N ALA A 20 1.12 -27.77 -2.47
CA ALA A 20 0.34 -28.12 -3.63
C ALA A 20 -0.54 -26.91 -3.89
N SER A 21 0.03 -25.94 -4.62
CA SER A 21 -0.70 -24.95 -5.37
C SER A 21 -1.96 -25.64 -5.84
N GLN A 22 -3.11 -25.23 -5.32
CA GLN A 22 -4.36 -25.52 -6.00
C GLN A 22 -4.11 -24.99 -7.40
N THR A 23 -3.76 -25.89 -8.32
CA THR A 23 -3.73 -25.59 -9.74
C THR A 23 -5.18 -25.29 -10.03
N GLN A 24 -5.55 -24.02 -9.90
CA GLN A 24 -6.88 -23.56 -10.18
C GLN A 24 -7.15 -24.06 -11.59
N ALA A 25 -8.15 -24.92 -11.69
CA ALA A 25 -8.49 -25.50 -12.96
C ALA A 25 -9.02 -24.39 -13.86
N SER A 26 -8.12 -23.91 -14.71
CA SER A 26 -8.40 -22.93 -15.72
C SER A 26 -9.22 -23.60 -16.82
N TRP A 27 -10.18 -22.85 -17.37
CA TRP A 27 -10.82 -23.20 -18.63
C TRP A 27 -9.88 -22.93 -19.81
N LEU A 28 -8.76 -22.24 -19.59
CA LEU A 28 -7.79 -21.94 -20.63
C LEU A 28 -6.73 -23.03 -20.75
N ILE A 29 -6.37 -23.34 -21.99
CA ILE A 29 -5.44 -24.39 -22.41
C ILE A 29 -4.19 -23.75 -22.96
N ASP A 30 -3.04 -24.04 -22.35
CA ASP A 30 -1.74 -23.76 -22.96
C ASP A 30 -1.55 -24.72 -24.13
N GLU A 31 -1.69 -24.20 -25.35
CA GLU A 31 -1.62 -24.98 -26.59
C GLU A 31 -0.26 -25.69 -26.75
N ALA A 32 0.85 -25.08 -26.30
CA ALA A 32 2.17 -25.69 -26.38
C ALA A 32 2.30 -26.83 -25.37
N ALA A 33 1.79 -26.66 -24.15
CA ALA A 33 1.74 -27.71 -23.14
C ALA A 33 0.83 -28.87 -23.58
N PHE A 34 -0.31 -28.56 -24.19
CA PHE A 34 -1.23 -29.56 -24.73
C PHE A 34 -0.60 -30.34 -25.88
N HIS A 35 0.04 -29.66 -26.83
CA HIS A 35 0.66 -30.29 -27.99
C HIS A 35 1.70 -31.36 -27.61
N ILE A 36 2.51 -31.12 -26.57
CA ILE A 36 3.52 -32.08 -26.08
C ILE A 36 2.98 -33.08 -25.05
N SER A 37 1.72 -32.95 -24.65
CA SER A 37 1.08 -33.86 -23.71
C SER A 37 0.85 -35.24 -24.36
N ALA A 38 0.59 -36.25 -23.52
CA ALA A 38 0.20 -37.58 -23.96
C ALA A 38 -1.09 -37.57 -24.82
N HIS A 39 -1.94 -36.54 -24.65
CA HIS A 39 -3.21 -36.38 -25.35
C HIS A 39 -3.18 -35.28 -26.42
N GLY A 40 -2.01 -34.75 -26.78
CA GLY A 40 -1.90 -33.60 -27.70
C GLY A 40 -2.39 -33.87 -29.13
N GLN A 41 -2.66 -35.13 -29.47
CA GLN A 41 -3.24 -35.56 -30.75
C GLN A 41 -4.70 -36.01 -30.61
N THR A 42 -5.26 -35.98 -29.41
CA THR A 42 -6.66 -36.33 -29.11
C THR A 42 -7.55 -35.12 -29.38
N SER A 43 -8.69 -35.34 -30.05
CA SER A 43 -9.63 -34.25 -30.29
C SER A 43 -10.33 -33.83 -29.00
N CYS A 44 -10.58 -32.52 -28.84
CA CYS A 44 -11.33 -32.00 -27.69
C CYS A 44 -12.70 -32.69 -27.55
N ALA A 45 -13.36 -32.98 -28.68
CA ALA A 45 -14.69 -33.59 -28.72
C ALA A 45 -14.71 -35.07 -28.29
N GLU A 46 -13.58 -35.78 -28.40
CA GLU A 46 -13.48 -37.19 -27.95
C GLU A 46 -13.57 -37.26 -26.42
N CYS A 47 -12.95 -36.32 -25.70
CA CYS A 47 -13.06 -36.25 -24.24
C CYS A 47 -14.29 -35.45 -23.77
N HIS A 48 -14.66 -34.39 -24.49
CA HIS A 48 -15.73 -33.45 -24.16
C HIS A 48 -16.95 -33.57 -25.10
N GLU A 49 -17.37 -34.80 -25.42
CA GLU A 49 -18.49 -35.08 -26.34
C GLU A 49 -19.79 -34.35 -25.98
N GLY A 50 -20.06 -34.17 -24.68
CA GLY A 50 -21.23 -33.43 -24.21
C GLY A 50 -21.16 -31.93 -24.46
N ALA A 51 -19.97 -31.33 -24.57
CA ALA A 51 -19.81 -29.91 -24.86
C ALA A 51 -19.95 -29.60 -26.35
N SER A 52 -19.50 -30.50 -27.24
CA SER A 52 -19.61 -30.32 -28.69
C SER A 52 -21.04 -30.47 -29.23
N LYS A 53 -21.93 -31.11 -28.46
CA LYS A 53 -23.34 -31.36 -28.82
C LYS A 53 -24.35 -30.49 -28.08
N ASN A 54 -23.91 -29.66 -27.12
CA ASN A 54 -24.79 -28.91 -26.23
C ASN A 54 -24.86 -27.44 -26.63
N ASP A 55 -26.05 -27.00 -27.07
CA ASP A 55 -26.34 -25.59 -27.37
C ASP A 55 -26.24 -24.67 -26.14
N GLN A 56 -26.09 -25.24 -24.93
CA GLN A 56 -26.04 -24.53 -23.65
C GLN A 56 -24.62 -24.32 -23.10
N HIS A 57 -23.57 -24.55 -23.90
CA HIS A 57 -22.19 -24.40 -23.45
C HIS A 57 -21.64 -22.96 -23.69
N PRO A 58 -21.02 -22.32 -22.68
CA PRO A 58 -20.95 -22.71 -21.26
C PRO A 58 -22.26 -22.42 -20.50
N ASP A 59 -22.62 -23.31 -19.57
CA ASP A 59 -23.78 -23.14 -18.68
C ASP A 59 -23.38 -22.36 -17.42
N PRO A 60 -23.92 -21.14 -17.20
CA PRO A 60 -23.64 -20.32 -16.02
C PRO A 60 -23.97 -20.99 -14.69
N ALA A 61 -24.84 -22.01 -14.66
CA ALA A 61 -25.14 -22.76 -13.43
C ALA A 61 -23.93 -23.56 -12.93
N ASN A 62 -22.99 -23.88 -13.81
CA ASN A 62 -21.92 -24.83 -13.57
C ASN A 62 -20.57 -24.19 -13.25
N VAL A 63 -20.40 -22.88 -13.46
CA VAL A 63 -19.10 -22.19 -13.33
C VAL A 63 -18.57 -22.14 -11.89
N ASN A 64 -19.45 -22.20 -10.89
CA ASN A 64 -19.08 -22.20 -9.47
C ASN A 64 -18.86 -23.61 -8.89
N ARG A 65 -19.12 -24.66 -9.66
CA ARG A 65 -18.84 -26.04 -9.26
C ARG A 65 -17.34 -26.33 -9.36
N LYS A 66 -16.88 -27.38 -8.70
CA LYS A 66 -15.49 -27.86 -8.81
C LYS A 66 -15.35 -28.76 -10.03
N VAL A 67 -14.15 -28.85 -10.59
CA VAL A 67 -13.85 -29.79 -11.71
C VAL A 67 -14.26 -31.21 -11.38
N LEU A 68 -13.97 -31.66 -10.15
CA LEU A 68 -14.28 -33.01 -9.69
C LEU A 68 -15.79 -33.30 -9.70
N ASP A 69 -16.64 -32.28 -9.65
CA ASP A 69 -18.09 -32.47 -9.73
C ASP A 69 -18.56 -32.88 -11.14
N PHE A 70 -17.71 -32.74 -12.15
CA PHE A 70 -17.93 -33.17 -13.54
C PHE A 70 -17.10 -34.41 -13.90
N PHE A 71 -16.24 -34.86 -12.99
CA PHE A 71 -15.35 -35.99 -13.24
C PHE A 71 -16.11 -37.32 -13.20
N SER A 72 -15.83 -38.18 -14.17
CA SER A 72 -16.20 -39.58 -14.14
C SER A 72 -14.99 -40.41 -14.56
N LYS A 73 -14.63 -41.42 -13.75
CA LYS A 73 -13.53 -42.34 -14.03
C LYS A 73 -13.73 -43.11 -15.33
N ASP A 74 -14.99 -43.38 -15.70
CA ASP A 74 -15.34 -44.21 -16.86
C ASP A 74 -14.81 -43.59 -18.16
N LYS A 75 -14.75 -42.25 -18.24
CA LYS A 75 -14.18 -41.54 -19.40
C LYS A 75 -12.70 -41.85 -19.60
N CYS A 76 -11.95 -42.05 -18.53
CA CYS A 76 -10.53 -42.39 -18.61
C CYS A 76 -10.33 -43.87 -18.93
N ILE A 77 -11.12 -44.73 -18.29
CA ILE A 77 -10.97 -46.19 -18.37
C ILE A 77 -11.31 -46.73 -19.77
N GLN A 78 -12.14 -46.03 -20.54
CA GLN A 78 -12.37 -46.35 -21.97
C GLN A 78 -11.08 -46.49 -22.80
N CYS A 79 -10.02 -45.76 -22.45
CA CYS A 79 -8.71 -45.85 -23.09
C CYS A 79 -7.61 -46.37 -22.16
N HIS A 80 -7.87 -46.47 -20.85
CA HIS A 80 -6.94 -46.87 -19.80
C HIS A 80 -7.46 -48.06 -18.99
N GLU A 81 -8.04 -49.06 -19.65
CA GLU A 81 -8.67 -50.23 -19.02
C GLU A 81 -7.71 -50.96 -18.07
N GLU A 82 -6.45 -51.14 -18.47
CA GLU A 82 -5.40 -51.79 -17.67
C GLU A 82 -5.16 -51.11 -16.31
N VAL A 83 -5.43 -49.79 -16.21
CA VAL A 83 -5.24 -49.04 -14.96
C VAL A 83 -6.29 -49.42 -13.93
N GLU A 84 -7.51 -49.78 -14.35
CA GLU A 84 -8.55 -50.24 -13.41
C GLU A 84 -8.17 -51.59 -12.79
N ASP A 85 -7.63 -52.50 -13.60
CA ASP A 85 -7.12 -53.81 -13.13
C ASP A 85 -5.93 -53.66 -12.17
N ASP A 86 -5.04 -52.70 -12.43
CA ASP A 86 -3.92 -52.38 -11.54
C ASP A 86 -4.40 -51.83 -10.20
N LEU A 87 -5.34 -50.87 -10.23
CA LEU A 87 -5.91 -50.28 -9.02
C LEU A 87 -6.66 -51.33 -8.19
N ALA A 88 -7.37 -52.27 -8.83
CA ALA A 88 -8.02 -53.38 -8.16
C ALA A 88 -7.02 -54.30 -7.43
N ARG A 89 -5.79 -54.40 -7.95
CA ARG A 89 -4.67 -55.11 -7.31
C ARG A 89 -3.90 -54.25 -6.30
N ALA A 90 -4.36 -53.04 -6.02
CA ALA A 90 -3.70 -52.04 -5.20
C ALA A 90 -2.32 -51.60 -5.75
N PHE A 91 -2.24 -51.37 -7.06
CA PHE A 91 -1.08 -50.81 -7.73
C PHE A 91 -1.47 -49.62 -8.62
N HIS A 92 -0.50 -48.74 -8.85
CA HIS A 92 -0.58 -47.73 -9.90
C HIS A 92 0.82 -47.51 -10.47
N GLY A 93 1.03 -47.96 -11.71
CA GLY A 93 2.37 -48.20 -12.25
C GLY A 93 3.14 -49.20 -11.37
N ASP A 94 4.40 -48.91 -11.06
CA ASP A 94 5.25 -49.80 -10.25
C ASP A 94 5.06 -49.64 -8.73
N ARG A 95 4.07 -48.84 -8.29
CA ARG A 95 3.89 -48.48 -6.88
C ARG A 95 2.71 -49.21 -6.25
N HIS A 96 2.96 -49.90 -5.13
CA HIS A 96 1.90 -50.45 -4.29
C HIS A 96 1.19 -49.34 -3.51
N LEU A 97 -0.14 -49.41 -3.47
CA LEU A 97 -1.01 -48.41 -2.88
C LEU A 97 -1.54 -48.90 -1.53
N PRO A 98 -1.19 -48.23 -0.42
CA PRO A 98 -1.74 -48.54 0.90
C PRO A 98 -3.25 -48.25 1.00
N ASP A 99 -3.73 -47.31 0.18
CA ASP A 99 -5.12 -46.89 0.12
C ASP A 99 -5.51 -46.62 -1.35
N PRO A 100 -6.11 -47.60 -2.04
CA PRO A 100 -6.57 -47.44 -3.42
C PRO A 100 -7.68 -46.39 -3.58
N SER A 101 -8.45 -46.08 -2.52
CA SER A 101 -9.55 -45.12 -2.60
C SER A 101 -9.08 -43.69 -2.91
N ALA A 102 -7.84 -43.35 -2.54
CA ALA A 102 -7.22 -42.07 -2.87
C ALA A 102 -7.02 -41.84 -4.39
N TYR A 103 -7.16 -42.90 -5.21
CA TYR A 103 -6.98 -42.88 -6.66
C TYR A 103 -8.29 -42.90 -7.45
N GLU A 104 -9.46 -42.88 -6.78
CA GLU A 104 -10.76 -42.85 -7.45
C GLU A 104 -10.95 -41.60 -8.33
N ALA A 105 -10.35 -40.48 -7.93
CA ALA A 105 -10.39 -39.22 -8.67
C ALA A 105 -9.03 -38.94 -9.35
N CYS A 106 -8.86 -39.45 -10.57
CA CYS A 106 -7.62 -39.33 -11.35
C CYS A 106 -7.13 -37.88 -11.47
N LEU A 107 -8.05 -36.92 -11.57
CA LEU A 107 -7.75 -35.50 -11.73
C LEU A 107 -7.11 -34.84 -10.50
N ASN A 108 -7.08 -35.51 -9.35
CA ASN A 108 -6.31 -35.03 -8.19
C ASN A 108 -4.81 -35.02 -8.45
N CYS A 109 -4.33 -35.87 -9.37
CA CYS A 109 -2.91 -36.05 -9.67
C CYS A 109 -2.59 -35.80 -11.15
N HIS A 110 -3.53 -36.08 -12.05
CA HIS A 110 -3.35 -35.96 -13.49
C HIS A 110 -4.11 -34.76 -14.07
N ASN A 111 -3.47 -34.04 -14.98
CA ASN A 111 -4.14 -33.06 -15.82
C ASN A 111 -4.05 -33.53 -17.28
N PRO A 112 -5.16 -34.00 -17.89
CA PRO A 112 -5.15 -34.52 -19.26
C PRO A 112 -4.57 -33.54 -20.28
N HIS A 113 -4.70 -32.23 -20.04
CA HIS A 113 -4.22 -31.19 -20.95
C HIS A 113 -2.71 -30.93 -20.87
N THR A 114 -2.02 -31.41 -19.84
CA THR A 114 -0.57 -31.14 -19.67
C THR A 114 0.22 -32.38 -19.26
N GLN A 115 -0.46 -33.51 -19.03
CA GLN A 115 0.16 -34.77 -18.65
C GLN A 115 1.11 -35.23 -19.75
N LEU A 116 2.41 -35.24 -19.45
CA LEU A 116 3.44 -35.64 -20.41
C LEU A 116 3.40 -37.15 -20.69
N SER A 117 3.79 -37.53 -21.91
CA SER A 117 3.98 -38.94 -22.27
C SER A 117 5.14 -39.56 -21.48
N LEU A 118 4.86 -40.67 -20.80
CA LEU A 118 5.87 -41.42 -20.03
C LEU A 118 7.00 -41.95 -20.92
N SER A 119 6.69 -42.43 -22.13
CA SER A 119 7.71 -42.86 -23.08
C SER A 119 8.58 -41.69 -23.53
N ALA A 120 7.97 -40.54 -23.89
CA ALA A 120 8.73 -39.38 -24.32
C ALA A 120 9.66 -38.85 -23.22
N VAL A 121 9.24 -38.92 -21.95
CA VAL A 121 10.08 -38.57 -20.80
C VAL A 121 11.18 -39.60 -20.56
N ARG A 122 10.88 -40.90 -20.60
CA ARG A 122 11.86 -41.99 -20.40
C ARG A 122 12.95 -41.99 -21.47
N ASP A 123 12.56 -41.71 -22.72
CA ASP A 123 13.49 -41.65 -23.86
C ASP A 123 14.29 -40.34 -23.90
N GLY A 124 14.09 -39.44 -22.92
CA GLY A 124 14.80 -38.17 -22.82
C GLY A 124 14.41 -37.14 -23.89
N ARG A 125 13.36 -37.42 -24.68
CA ARG A 125 12.84 -36.50 -25.70
C ARG A 125 12.22 -35.27 -25.02
N ILE A 126 11.35 -35.47 -24.04
CA ILE A 126 10.76 -34.37 -23.26
C ILE A 126 11.35 -34.34 -21.87
N LYS A 127 11.70 -33.16 -21.36
CA LYS A 127 12.23 -32.97 -20.02
C LYS A 127 11.19 -32.29 -19.13
N PRO A 128 10.72 -32.96 -18.06
CA PRO A 128 9.83 -32.34 -17.08
C PRO A 128 10.44 -31.06 -16.50
N GLY A 129 9.61 -30.03 -16.30
CA GLY A 129 10.01 -28.75 -15.71
C GLY A 129 10.65 -27.74 -16.67
N LEU A 130 10.89 -28.10 -17.93
CA LEU A 130 11.23 -27.12 -18.97
C LEU A 130 9.97 -26.51 -19.60
N GLN A 131 10.12 -25.29 -20.14
CA GLN A 131 9.04 -24.59 -20.85
C GLN A 131 8.57 -25.41 -22.07
N PRO A 132 7.25 -25.69 -22.22
CA PRO A 132 6.73 -26.52 -23.31
C PRO A 132 7.13 -26.04 -24.70
N ALA A 133 6.98 -24.74 -24.97
CA ALA A 133 7.31 -24.12 -26.26
C ALA A 133 8.80 -24.24 -26.66
N GLY A 134 9.69 -24.51 -25.71
CA GLY A 134 11.14 -24.67 -25.97
C GLY A 134 11.57 -26.09 -26.31
N GLN A 135 10.64 -27.05 -26.36
CA GLN A 135 10.96 -28.49 -26.45
C GLN A 135 10.52 -29.14 -27.76
N CYS A 136 10.05 -28.36 -28.74
CA CYS A 136 9.53 -28.88 -30.01
C CYS A 136 10.59 -29.68 -30.81
N ALA A 137 11.85 -29.23 -30.75
CA ALA A 137 13.00 -29.86 -31.40
C ALA A 137 13.27 -31.31 -30.97
N ALA A 138 12.62 -31.78 -29.90
CA ALA A 138 12.73 -33.16 -29.43
C ALA A 138 11.99 -34.19 -30.29
N CYS A 139 10.98 -33.73 -31.04
CA CYS A 139 10.09 -34.60 -31.80
C CYS A 139 10.11 -34.30 -33.30
N HIS A 140 10.35 -33.05 -33.69
CA HIS A 140 10.40 -32.60 -35.08
C HIS A 140 11.33 -31.38 -35.21
N ASP A 141 11.66 -30.96 -36.44
CA ASP A 141 12.45 -29.75 -36.65
C ASP A 141 11.79 -28.52 -36.04
N ALA A 142 12.58 -27.65 -35.41
CA ALA A 142 12.06 -26.45 -34.74
C ALA A 142 11.23 -25.59 -35.70
N GLN A 143 9.99 -25.30 -35.31
CA GLN A 143 9.05 -24.45 -36.04
C GLN A 143 8.84 -23.13 -35.30
N GLU A 144 8.51 -22.07 -36.03
CA GLU A 144 8.22 -20.75 -35.46
C GLU A 144 6.81 -20.66 -34.82
N SER A 145 5.90 -21.56 -35.18
CA SER A 145 4.53 -21.60 -34.67
C SER A 145 4.04 -23.03 -34.48
N LEU A 146 3.01 -23.18 -33.64
CA LEU A 146 2.26 -24.43 -33.54
C LEU A 146 1.54 -24.75 -34.86
N PRO A 147 1.28 -26.04 -35.15
CA PRO A 147 0.46 -26.42 -36.29
C PRO A 147 -0.95 -25.84 -36.16
N THR A 148 -1.55 -25.43 -37.27
CA THR A 148 -2.92 -24.93 -37.29
C THR A 148 -3.87 -26.05 -36.83
N PRO A 149 -4.70 -25.82 -35.81
CA PRO A 149 -5.69 -26.80 -35.38
C PRO A 149 -6.69 -27.08 -36.51
N ASP A 150 -7.29 -28.28 -36.50
CA ASP A 150 -8.40 -28.56 -37.39
C ASP A 150 -9.63 -27.69 -37.04
N LYS A 151 -10.64 -27.66 -37.91
CA LYS A 151 -11.84 -26.82 -37.70
C LYS A 151 -12.60 -27.13 -36.41
N ALA A 152 -12.60 -28.38 -35.95
CA ALA A 152 -13.32 -28.77 -34.75
C ALA A 152 -12.57 -28.31 -33.49
N GLN A 153 -11.25 -28.43 -33.47
CA GLN A 153 -10.38 -27.91 -32.42
C GLN A 153 -10.34 -26.37 -32.42
N GLU A 154 -10.29 -25.75 -33.60
CA GLU A 154 -10.30 -24.29 -33.75
C GLU A 154 -11.55 -23.66 -33.12
N ALA A 155 -12.71 -24.31 -33.24
CA ALA A 155 -13.94 -23.86 -32.61
C ALA A 155 -13.80 -23.78 -31.07
N CYS A 156 -13.18 -24.80 -30.44
CA CYS A 156 -12.93 -24.79 -29.00
C CYS A 156 -11.85 -23.77 -28.61
N LEU A 157 -10.71 -23.77 -29.30
CA LEU A 157 -9.54 -22.95 -28.98
C LEU A 157 -9.79 -21.46 -29.20
N SER A 158 -10.77 -21.07 -30.02
CA SER A 158 -11.19 -19.67 -30.17
C SER A 158 -11.58 -18.99 -28.85
N CYS A 159 -12.08 -19.76 -27.88
CA CYS A 159 -12.41 -19.29 -26.52
C CYS A 159 -11.48 -19.88 -25.46
N HIS A 160 -10.99 -21.11 -25.64
CA HIS A 160 -10.23 -21.84 -24.62
C HIS A 160 -8.71 -21.71 -24.74
N ALA A 161 -8.14 -21.09 -25.78
CA ALA A 161 -6.70 -20.92 -25.87
C ALA A 161 -6.17 -19.97 -24.77
N ALA A 162 -5.18 -20.41 -24.00
CA ALA A 162 -4.51 -19.56 -23.02
C ALA A 162 -3.66 -18.50 -23.73
N PRO A 163 -3.71 -17.24 -23.30
CA PRO A 163 -2.88 -16.19 -23.89
C PRO A 163 -1.40 -16.44 -23.56
N THR A 164 -0.63 -16.93 -24.53
CA THR A 164 0.83 -17.08 -24.40
C THR A 164 1.53 -15.72 -24.36
N LYS A 165 0.98 -14.72 -25.05
CA LYS A 165 1.31 -13.30 -24.97
C LYS A 165 0.05 -12.45 -25.12
N GLU A 166 -0.05 -11.37 -24.35
CA GLU A 166 -1.14 -10.42 -24.48
C GLU A 166 -0.99 -9.59 -25.78
N ASN A 167 -2.01 -9.67 -26.64
CA ASN A 167 -2.15 -8.93 -27.89
C ASN A 167 -3.63 -8.74 -28.19
N ALA A 168 -3.97 -7.99 -29.25
CA ALA A 168 -5.39 -7.71 -29.58
C ALA A 168 -6.22 -8.98 -29.81
N LYS A 169 -5.65 -10.00 -30.46
CA LYS A 169 -6.35 -11.27 -30.74
C LYS A 169 -6.60 -12.05 -29.44
N THR A 170 -5.60 -12.14 -28.56
CA THR A 170 -5.74 -12.86 -27.29
C THR A 170 -6.67 -12.13 -26.31
N ARG A 171 -6.67 -10.79 -26.32
CA ARG A 171 -7.64 -9.98 -25.56
C ARG A 171 -9.08 -10.21 -26.04
N GLU A 172 -9.30 -10.24 -27.36
CA GLU A 172 -10.63 -10.49 -27.93
C GLU A 172 -11.13 -11.91 -27.62
N ALA A 173 -10.25 -12.91 -27.63
CA ALA A 173 -10.61 -14.29 -27.27
C ALA A 173 -11.08 -14.39 -25.80
N VAL A 174 -10.33 -13.79 -24.88
CA VAL A 174 -10.70 -13.72 -23.45
C VAL A 174 -12.00 -12.92 -23.27
N ALA A 175 -12.12 -11.76 -23.93
CA ALA A 175 -13.34 -10.95 -23.86
C ALA A 175 -14.55 -11.73 -24.38
N SER A 176 -14.41 -12.45 -25.50
CA SER A 176 -15.46 -13.30 -26.06
C SER A 176 -15.91 -14.39 -25.08
N LEU A 177 -14.95 -15.06 -24.41
CA LEU A 177 -15.25 -16.06 -23.38
C LEU A 177 -16.05 -15.45 -22.21
N CYS A 178 -15.61 -14.31 -21.66
CA CYS A 178 -16.27 -13.70 -20.50
C CYS A 178 -17.62 -13.07 -20.86
N LEU A 179 -17.70 -12.39 -22.00
CA LEU A 179 -18.89 -11.67 -22.45
C LEU A 179 -20.00 -12.59 -22.95
N TYR A 180 -19.70 -13.85 -23.26
CA TYR A 180 -20.74 -14.86 -23.50
C TYR A 180 -21.77 -14.90 -22.35
N CYS A 181 -21.29 -14.84 -21.10
CA CYS A 181 -22.12 -14.80 -19.90
C CYS A 181 -22.42 -13.39 -19.43
N HIS A 182 -21.44 -12.49 -19.47
CA HIS A 182 -21.53 -11.20 -18.81
C HIS A 182 -22.03 -10.05 -19.67
N ASP A 183 -22.16 -10.21 -21.00
CA ASP A 183 -22.73 -9.15 -21.83
C ASP A 183 -24.24 -9.02 -21.63
N GLU A 184 -24.73 -7.79 -21.66
CA GLU A 184 -26.14 -7.48 -21.54
C GLU A 184 -26.89 -8.01 -22.77
N GLY A 185 -27.74 -9.02 -22.55
CA GLY A 185 -28.42 -9.72 -23.65
C GLY A 185 -27.53 -10.74 -24.38
N GLY A 186 -26.42 -11.16 -23.77
CA GLY A 186 -25.54 -12.20 -24.29
C GLY A 186 -26.22 -13.58 -24.39
N PRO A 187 -25.62 -14.53 -25.13
CA PRO A 187 -26.22 -15.84 -25.40
C PRO A 187 -26.62 -16.62 -24.13
N ALA A 188 -25.84 -16.50 -23.05
CA ALA A 188 -26.11 -17.21 -21.80
C ALA A 188 -27.37 -16.72 -21.06
N ALA A 189 -27.80 -15.49 -21.31
CA ALA A 189 -28.99 -14.93 -20.70
C ALA A 189 -30.27 -15.71 -21.09
N ALA A 190 -30.26 -16.34 -22.28
CA ALA A 190 -31.36 -17.18 -22.77
C ALA A 190 -31.37 -18.61 -22.18
N ILE A 191 -30.21 -19.10 -21.73
CA ILE A 191 -30.03 -20.49 -21.26
C ILE A 191 -30.60 -20.66 -19.85
N THR A 192 -30.25 -19.74 -18.93
CA THR A 192 -30.64 -19.82 -17.51
C THR A 192 -31.16 -18.46 -17.00
N PRO A 193 -32.39 -18.06 -17.38
CA PRO A 193 -32.96 -16.76 -16.99
C PRO A 193 -33.18 -16.60 -15.47
N SER A 194 -33.16 -17.70 -14.72
CA SER A 194 -33.25 -17.72 -13.25
C SER A 194 -31.93 -17.33 -12.56
N ILE A 195 -30.78 -17.41 -13.25
CA ILE A 195 -29.48 -17.10 -12.67
C ILE A 195 -29.21 -15.61 -12.86
N ARG A 196 -29.26 -14.86 -11.75
CA ARG A 196 -28.81 -13.46 -11.71
C ARG A 196 -27.29 -13.41 -11.66
N MET A 197 -26.67 -13.27 -12.84
CA MET A 197 -25.26 -12.92 -12.95
C MET A 197 -25.07 -11.40 -13.09
N PRO A 198 -23.94 -10.84 -12.62
CA PRO A 198 -23.60 -9.46 -12.91
C PRO A 198 -23.41 -9.28 -14.42
N VAL A 199 -24.19 -8.39 -15.04
CA VAL A 199 -24.09 -8.06 -16.46
C VAL A 199 -23.38 -6.72 -16.66
N LEU A 200 -22.69 -6.58 -17.78
CA LEU A 200 -22.03 -5.37 -18.27
C LEU A 200 -22.42 -5.16 -19.74
N SER A 201 -22.43 -3.91 -20.20
CA SER A 201 -22.67 -3.63 -21.62
C SER A 201 -21.33 -3.59 -22.36
N ARG A 202 -21.13 -4.46 -23.35
CA ARG A 202 -19.90 -4.46 -24.18
C ARG A 202 -19.60 -3.07 -24.76
N LYS A 203 -20.62 -2.41 -25.32
CA LYS A 203 -20.50 -1.06 -25.90
C LYS A 203 -20.10 0.01 -24.89
N ALA A 204 -20.55 -0.13 -23.64
CA ALA A 204 -20.15 0.79 -22.57
C ALA A 204 -18.70 0.50 -22.13
N TYR A 205 -18.36 -0.79 -21.96
CA TYR A 205 -17.01 -1.22 -21.57
C TYR A 205 -15.94 -0.77 -22.58
N GLU A 206 -16.20 -0.90 -23.88
CA GLU A 206 -15.30 -0.48 -24.96
C GLU A 206 -14.91 1.01 -24.92
N ARG A 207 -15.68 1.84 -24.19
CA ARG A 207 -15.38 3.28 -24.00
C ARG A 207 -14.56 3.58 -22.76
N THR A 208 -14.34 2.59 -21.90
CA THR A 208 -13.58 2.75 -20.66
C THR A 208 -12.08 2.80 -20.94
N ARG A 209 -11.30 3.36 -20.01
CA ARG A 209 -9.84 3.48 -20.15
C ARG A 209 -9.10 2.14 -20.17
N HIS A 210 -9.70 1.09 -19.62
CA HIS A 210 -9.13 -0.25 -19.55
C HIS A 210 -9.78 -1.22 -20.54
N ALA A 211 -10.55 -0.72 -21.52
CA ALA A 211 -11.10 -1.52 -22.60
C ALA A 211 -10.03 -2.34 -23.34
N ASP A 212 -8.81 -1.79 -23.39
CA ASP A 212 -7.66 -2.42 -24.05
C ASP A 212 -6.88 -3.41 -23.18
N LEU A 213 -7.33 -3.73 -21.97
CA LEU A 213 -6.73 -4.75 -21.12
C LEU A 213 -7.53 -6.06 -21.19
N SER A 214 -6.84 -7.19 -21.07
CA SER A 214 -7.49 -8.48 -20.82
C SER A 214 -8.34 -8.41 -19.54
N CYS A 215 -9.53 -9.01 -19.56
CA CYS A 215 -10.37 -9.15 -18.37
C CYS A 215 -9.61 -9.85 -17.22
N LEU A 216 -8.71 -10.78 -17.57
CA LEU A 216 -7.91 -11.53 -16.60
C LEU A 216 -6.83 -10.70 -15.90
N SER A 217 -6.48 -9.53 -16.43
CA SER A 217 -5.54 -8.62 -15.75
C SER A 217 -6.14 -8.07 -14.45
N CYS A 218 -7.45 -7.84 -14.43
CA CYS A 218 -8.19 -7.39 -13.25
C CYS A 218 -8.91 -8.55 -12.52
N HIS A 219 -9.19 -9.65 -13.23
CA HIS A 219 -9.82 -10.85 -12.70
C HIS A 219 -8.97 -12.10 -12.98
N PRO A 220 -7.81 -12.26 -12.32
CA PRO A 220 -6.84 -13.31 -12.67
C PRO A 220 -7.39 -14.73 -12.56
N GLY A 221 -8.37 -14.97 -11.68
CA GLY A 221 -9.07 -16.24 -11.55
C GLY A 221 -10.35 -16.38 -12.38
N ALA A 222 -10.73 -15.39 -13.21
CA ALA A 222 -12.03 -15.36 -13.92
C ALA A 222 -12.30 -16.56 -14.80
N ALA A 223 -11.27 -17.03 -15.51
CA ALA A 223 -11.39 -18.14 -16.45
C ALA A 223 -11.17 -19.50 -15.77
N GLY A 224 -11.82 -19.75 -14.64
CA GLY A 224 -11.69 -21.00 -13.90
C GLY A 224 -12.90 -21.33 -13.04
N TYR A 225 -12.92 -22.59 -12.59
CA TYR A 225 -13.94 -23.11 -11.66
C TYR A 225 -13.84 -22.44 -10.27
N ASN A 226 -14.92 -22.56 -9.48
CA ASN A 226 -15.15 -21.74 -8.28
C ASN A 226 -15.18 -20.24 -8.62
N HIS A 227 -15.84 -19.90 -9.72
CA HIS A 227 -15.81 -18.57 -10.33
C HIS A 227 -16.18 -17.41 -9.37
N SER A 228 -16.99 -17.64 -8.33
CA SER A 228 -17.33 -16.62 -7.34
C SER A 228 -16.22 -16.30 -6.33
N GLU A 229 -15.23 -17.19 -6.17
CA GLU A 229 -14.19 -17.12 -5.14
C GLU A 229 -12.85 -16.61 -5.68
N GLN A 230 -12.91 -15.57 -6.53
CA GLN A 230 -11.74 -15.05 -7.22
C GLN A 230 -11.04 -13.94 -6.45
N GLU A 231 -9.72 -13.98 -6.48
CA GLU A 231 -8.90 -12.85 -6.08
C GLU A 231 -9.03 -11.71 -7.10
N LYS A 232 -9.00 -10.48 -6.60
CA LYS A 232 -9.00 -9.28 -7.43
C LYS A 232 -7.57 -8.98 -7.88
N GLY A 233 -7.43 -8.49 -9.11
CA GLY A 233 -6.15 -8.04 -9.63
C GLY A 233 -5.56 -6.90 -8.80
N ASN A 234 -4.23 -6.88 -8.67
CA ASN A 234 -3.54 -5.83 -7.94
C ASN A 234 -3.32 -4.59 -8.82
N CYS A 235 -4.10 -3.54 -8.58
CA CYS A 235 -3.99 -2.26 -9.29
C CYS A 235 -2.57 -1.65 -9.21
N GLY A 236 -1.84 -1.94 -8.11
CA GLY A 236 -0.50 -1.45 -7.83
C GLY A 236 0.59 -1.94 -8.79
N ILE A 237 0.28 -2.93 -9.65
CA ILE A 237 1.21 -3.39 -10.69
C ILE A 237 1.39 -2.31 -11.77
N CYS A 238 0.33 -1.53 -12.05
CA CYS A 238 0.32 -0.52 -13.11
C CYS A 238 0.14 0.91 -12.57
N HIS A 239 -0.48 1.08 -11.40
CA HIS A 239 -0.77 2.39 -10.81
C HIS A 239 0.00 2.60 -9.51
N SER A 240 0.55 3.80 -9.33
CA SER A 240 1.10 4.23 -8.04
C SER A 240 0.02 4.87 -7.17
N LEU A 241 0.20 4.76 -5.85
CA LEU A 241 -0.62 5.50 -4.89
C LEU A 241 -0.40 7.00 -5.04
N HIS A 242 -1.47 7.76 -4.83
CA HIS A 242 -1.41 9.22 -4.79
C HIS A 242 -0.71 9.71 -3.52
N ASP A 243 0.01 10.83 -3.63
CA ASP A 243 0.59 11.51 -2.48
C ASP A 243 -0.50 12.21 -1.63
N GLU A 244 -0.13 12.64 -0.42
CA GLU A 244 -1.07 13.35 0.47
C GLU A 244 -1.52 14.71 -0.08
N LYS A 245 -0.83 15.27 -1.08
CA LYS A 245 -1.24 16.54 -1.70
C LYS A 245 -2.50 16.31 -2.55
N LEU A 246 -2.56 15.21 -3.29
CA LEU A 246 -3.72 14.86 -4.11
C LEU A 246 -4.81 14.16 -3.29
N ALA A 247 -4.44 13.21 -2.43
CA ALA A 247 -5.40 12.42 -1.66
C ALA A 247 -5.83 13.06 -0.33
N HIS A 248 -5.30 14.23 0.03
CA HIS A 248 -5.47 14.93 1.32
C HIS A 248 -4.91 14.19 2.55
N ASP A 249 -4.77 12.88 2.47
CA ASP A 249 -4.13 11.98 3.43
C ASP A 249 -3.62 10.74 2.71
N ALA A 250 -2.70 9.98 3.32
CA ALA A 250 -2.08 8.83 2.65
C ALA A 250 -3.06 7.66 2.35
N HIS A 251 -4.22 7.60 3.03
CA HIS A 251 -5.27 6.59 2.81
C HIS A 251 -4.77 5.13 2.72
N VAL A 252 -3.71 4.78 3.45
CA VAL A 252 -3.02 3.47 3.37
C VAL A 252 -3.94 2.28 3.65
N GLN A 253 -5.00 2.48 4.43
CA GLN A 253 -5.98 1.45 4.79
C GLN A 253 -7.26 1.49 3.94
N VAL A 254 -7.23 2.18 2.79
CA VAL A 254 -8.36 2.25 1.85
C VAL A 254 -7.97 1.56 0.55
N SER A 255 -8.78 0.60 0.12
CA SER A 255 -8.54 -0.08 -1.16
C SER A 255 -8.81 0.90 -2.30
N CYS A 256 -8.04 0.79 -3.39
CA CYS A 256 -8.17 1.68 -4.56
C CYS A 256 -9.61 1.72 -5.07
N GLU A 257 -10.28 0.57 -5.06
CA GLU A 257 -11.63 0.38 -5.55
C GLU A 257 -12.70 1.10 -4.72
N ALA A 258 -12.47 1.29 -3.41
CA ALA A 258 -13.39 2.06 -2.57
C ALA A 258 -13.49 3.53 -3.02
N CYS A 259 -12.46 4.03 -3.73
CA CYS A 259 -12.45 5.35 -4.34
C CYS A 259 -12.79 5.30 -5.84
N HIS A 260 -12.20 4.37 -6.59
CA HIS A 260 -12.22 4.38 -8.05
C HIS A 260 -13.38 3.59 -8.68
N LEU A 261 -14.07 2.70 -7.98
CA LEU A 261 -15.24 2.03 -8.57
C LEU A 261 -16.49 2.90 -8.50
N ALA A 262 -17.26 2.90 -9.58
CA ALA A 262 -18.61 3.48 -9.61
C ALA A 262 -19.64 2.52 -8.99
N ASP A 263 -20.76 3.07 -8.51
CA ASP A 263 -21.91 2.32 -7.98
C ASP A 263 -21.59 1.34 -6.84
N ILE A 264 -20.62 1.69 -5.99
CA ILE A 264 -20.28 0.93 -4.78
C ILE A 264 -20.62 1.70 -3.50
N VAL A 265 -20.66 0.95 -2.40
CA VAL A 265 -20.69 1.49 -1.05
C VAL A 265 -19.40 1.03 -0.35
N PRO A 266 -18.56 1.95 0.16
CA PRO A 266 -17.41 1.57 0.95
C PRO A 266 -17.83 0.85 2.22
N VAL A 267 -17.07 -0.17 2.61
CA VAL A 267 -17.31 -0.95 3.83
C VAL A 267 -16.02 -1.26 4.53
N LYS A 268 -16.04 -1.19 5.86
CA LYS A 268 -14.90 -1.58 6.67
C LYS A 268 -14.92 -3.09 6.90
N ASP A 269 -13.85 -3.76 6.52
CA ASP A 269 -13.66 -5.16 6.85
C ASP A 269 -13.39 -5.31 8.36
N ARG A 270 -14.11 -6.22 9.01
CA ARG A 270 -14.01 -6.40 10.47
C ARG A 270 -12.70 -7.06 10.89
N LYS A 271 -12.10 -7.88 10.02
CA LYS A 271 -10.92 -8.66 10.34
C LYS A 271 -9.64 -7.86 10.12
N SER A 272 -9.51 -7.25 8.94
CA SER A 272 -8.32 -6.48 8.55
C SER A 272 -8.39 -5.00 8.93
N GLY A 273 -9.58 -4.46 9.18
CA GLY A 273 -9.80 -3.02 9.41
C GLY A 273 -9.70 -2.17 8.15
N VAL A 274 -9.37 -2.76 6.99
CA VAL A 274 -9.23 -2.08 5.70
C VAL A 274 -10.61 -1.67 5.17
N ILE A 275 -10.68 -0.50 4.53
CA ILE A 275 -11.86 -0.03 3.83
C ILE A 275 -11.89 -0.67 2.45
N LEU A 276 -12.79 -1.63 2.29
CA LEU A 276 -13.14 -2.31 1.05
C LEU A 276 -14.40 -1.69 0.46
N TRP A 277 -15.02 -2.39 -0.46
CA TRP A 277 -16.23 -1.98 -1.16
C TRP A 277 -17.21 -3.14 -1.27
N LYS A 278 -18.50 -2.80 -1.33
CA LYS A 278 -19.56 -3.71 -1.74
C LYS A 278 -20.43 -3.05 -2.80
N LYS A 279 -20.97 -3.84 -3.72
CA LYS A 279 -22.05 -3.37 -4.57
C LYS A 279 -23.36 -3.47 -3.79
N PRO A 280 -24.15 -2.39 -3.65
CA PRO A 280 -25.49 -2.51 -3.09
C PRO A 280 -26.32 -3.44 -3.99
N GLY A 281 -27.02 -4.40 -3.39
CA GLY A 281 -27.83 -5.39 -4.12
C GLY A 281 -28.75 -4.68 -5.12
N SER A 282 -28.69 -5.09 -6.38
CA SER A 282 -29.30 -4.37 -7.50
C SER A 282 -30.83 -4.29 -7.35
N ALA A 283 -31.35 -3.15 -6.90
CA ALA A 283 -32.76 -2.81 -7.04
C ALA A 283 -33.12 -2.47 -8.50
N LYS A 284 -32.12 -2.18 -9.35
CA LYS A 284 -32.29 -1.91 -10.78
C LYS A 284 -31.78 -3.09 -11.60
N SER A 285 -32.66 -3.69 -12.39
CA SER A 285 -32.31 -4.54 -13.53
C SER A 285 -31.52 -3.71 -14.55
N GLY A 286 -30.29 -4.09 -14.89
CA GLY A 286 -29.49 -3.43 -15.92
C GLY A 286 -27.98 -3.64 -15.78
N ALA A 287 -27.24 -3.31 -16.84
CA ALA A 287 -25.77 -3.34 -16.88
C ALA A 287 -25.11 -2.55 -15.73
N SER A 288 -24.02 -3.10 -15.20
CA SER A 288 -23.20 -2.50 -14.15
C SER A 288 -22.19 -1.50 -14.72
N ASN A 289 -22.12 -0.29 -14.15
CA ASN A 289 -21.09 0.70 -14.50
C ASN A 289 -19.81 0.56 -13.68
N ILE A 290 -19.62 -0.56 -12.97
CA ILE A 290 -18.47 -0.75 -12.07
C ILE A 290 -17.11 -0.70 -12.79
N HIS A 291 -17.09 -0.99 -14.10
CA HIS A 291 -15.90 -0.88 -14.95
C HIS A 291 -15.63 0.55 -15.44
N GLU A 292 -16.59 1.46 -15.25
CA GLU A 292 -16.39 2.89 -15.47
C GLU A 292 -15.68 3.48 -14.25
N MET A 293 -14.36 3.31 -14.24
CA MET A 293 -13.49 3.77 -13.17
C MET A 293 -13.57 5.30 -13.05
N ILE A 294 -13.83 5.78 -11.83
CA ILE A 294 -13.88 7.20 -11.50
C ILE A 294 -12.45 7.74 -11.45
N ILE A 295 -12.22 8.81 -12.21
CA ILE A 295 -10.92 9.49 -12.30
C ILE A 295 -11.13 10.92 -11.82
N GLY A 296 -10.32 11.34 -10.85
CA GLY A 296 -10.38 12.68 -10.26
C GLY A 296 -10.85 12.65 -8.81
N GLY A 297 -10.08 13.31 -7.94
CA GLY A 297 -10.39 13.51 -6.52
C GLY A 297 -11.41 14.62 -6.29
N GLU A 298 -12.52 14.59 -7.01
CA GLU A 298 -13.60 15.54 -6.76
C GLU A 298 -14.18 15.29 -5.36
N THR A 299 -14.59 16.37 -4.69
CA THR A 299 -15.10 16.30 -3.31
C THR A 299 -16.28 15.34 -3.13
N GLU A 300 -17.02 15.07 -4.21
CA GLU A 300 -18.13 14.12 -4.23
C GLU A 300 -17.68 12.67 -3.99
N THR A 301 -16.52 12.26 -4.52
CA THR A 301 -15.96 10.93 -4.27
C THR A 301 -15.53 10.78 -2.81
N CYS A 302 -14.93 11.83 -2.23
CA CYS A 302 -14.54 11.84 -0.82
C CYS A 302 -15.75 11.73 0.13
N ALA A 303 -16.89 12.30 -0.26
CA ALA A 303 -18.11 12.31 0.54
C ALA A 303 -18.67 10.90 0.80
N ARG A 304 -18.31 9.89 -0.01
CA ARG A 304 -18.67 8.48 0.21
C ARG A 304 -18.18 7.94 1.56
N CYS A 305 -17.06 8.45 2.05
CA CYS A 305 -16.49 8.08 3.34
C CYS A 305 -16.65 9.20 4.36
N HIS A 306 -16.49 10.45 3.94
CA HIS A 306 -16.50 11.64 4.78
C HIS A 306 -17.91 12.22 4.95
N GLN A 307 -18.79 11.43 5.57
CA GLN A 307 -20.17 11.83 5.85
C GLN A 307 -20.55 11.61 7.32
N THR A 308 -21.53 12.37 7.79
CA THR A 308 -22.09 12.21 9.14
C THR A 308 -22.70 10.82 9.31
N GLY A 309 -22.37 10.15 10.41
CA GLY A 309 -22.88 8.80 10.72
C GLY A 309 -22.22 7.67 9.91
N ASN A 310 -21.08 7.91 9.26
CA ASN A 310 -20.32 6.83 8.65
C ASN A 310 -19.85 5.81 9.69
N THR A 311 -19.66 4.57 9.26
CA THR A 311 -19.19 3.44 10.09
C THR A 311 -17.78 2.99 9.69
N LEU A 312 -17.07 3.83 8.94
CA LEU A 312 -15.79 3.51 8.31
C LEU A 312 -14.59 3.93 9.15
N GLY A 313 -14.80 4.70 10.22
CA GLY A 313 -13.69 5.28 10.97
C GLY A 313 -13.13 6.56 10.35
N ALA A 314 -13.84 7.15 9.39
CA ALA A 314 -13.45 8.39 8.73
C ALA A 314 -14.08 9.61 9.43
N THR A 315 -13.35 10.73 9.51
CA THR A 315 -13.94 12.00 9.94
C THR A 315 -15.09 12.40 9.01
N SER A 316 -16.16 13.00 9.52
CA SER A 316 -17.28 13.45 8.69
C SER A 316 -16.95 14.68 7.84
N TRP A 317 -15.75 15.24 8.00
CA TRP A 317 -15.26 16.40 7.28
C TRP A 317 -14.25 15.97 6.23
N ILE A 318 -14.33 16.55 5.03
CA ILE A 318 -13.27 16.45 4.02
C ILE A 318 -12.19 17.49 4.40
N LEU A 319 -11.17 17.03 5.12
CA LEU A 319 -10.07 17.89 5.56
C LEU A 319 -9.11 18.18 4.40
N PRO A 320 -8.47 19.36 4.36
CA PRO A 320 -7.48 19.68 3.33
C PRO A 320 -6.17 18.92 3.56
N PRO A 321 -5.30 18.83 2.53
CA PRO A 321 -3.95 18.30 2.70
C PRO A 321 -3.17 19.12 3.74
N LYS A 322 -2.28 18.44 4.47
CA LYS A 322 -1.42 19.06 5.49
C LYS A 322 -0.40 19.96 4.80
N GLY A 323 -0.49 21.28 4.99
CA GLY A 323 0.39 22.27 4.36
C GLY A 323 1.81 22.31 4.93
N ILE A 324 2.68 23.13 4.32
CA ILE A 324 4.12 23.19 4.65
C ILE A 324 4.41 23.54 6.11
N LEU A 325 3.52 24.26 6.81
CA LEU A 325 3.69 24.59 8.22
C LEU A 325 3.63 23.37 9.15
N CYS A 326 3.03 22.26 8.70
CA CYS A 326 2.91 21.04 9.50
C CYS A 326 4.15 20.13 9.36
N MET A 327 4.94 20.31 8.30
CA MET A 327 6.11 19.49 7.96
C MET A 327 7.16 19.36 9.08
N PRO A 328 7.41 20.38 9.92
CA PRO A 328 8.31 20.23 11.08
C PRO A 328 7.86 19.19 12.12
N CYS A 329 6.61 18.72 12.07
CA CYS A 329 6.02 17.87 13.12
C CYS A 329 5.63 16.46 12.65
N HIS A 330 5.38 16.23 11.35
CA HIS A 330 5.03 14.93 10.77
C HIS A 330 5.02 15.01 9.24
N ALA A 331 4.75 13.89 8.56
CA ALA A 331 4.56 13.85 7.11
C ALA A 331 3.45 14.81 6.69
N ALA A 332 3.73 15.65 5.69
CA ALA A 332 2.87 16.71 5.21
C ALA A 332 3.22 17.00 3.76
N THR A 333 2.84 18.15 3.21
CA THR A 333 3.08 18.49 1.81
C THR A 333 3.82 19.82 1.68
N PHE A 334 4.38 20.10 0.50
CA PHE A 334 4.95 21.40 0.16
C PHE A 334 3.88 22.45 -0.23
N SER A 335 2.60 22.18 0.02
CA SER A 335 1.51 23.07 -0.39
C SER A 335 1.39 24.30 0.52
N VAL A 336 0.95 25.40 -0.10
CA VAL A 336 0.56 26.65 0.56
C VAL A 336 -0.82 27.02 0.02
N SER A 337 -1.85 26.30 0.46
CA SER A 337 -3.20 26.43 -0.10
C SER A 337 -4.28 26.73 0.93
N ASP A 338 -4.09 26.36 2.20
CA ASP A 338 -5.05 26.63 3.25
C ASP A 338 -4.78 27.97 3.96
N THR A 339 -5.85 28.55 4.52
CA THR A 339 -5.82 29.86 5.17
C THR A 339 -4.85 29.93 6.34
N PHE A 340 -4.73 28.87 7.15
CA PHE A 340 -3.83 28.86 8.31
C PHE A 340 -2.36 28.86 7.87
N THR A 341 -2.02 28.06 6.87
CA THR A 341 -0.68 28.05 6.26
C THR A 341 -0.32 29.40 5.68
N ILE A 342 -1.22 30.02 4.90
CA ILE A 342 -0.97 31.33 4.28
C ILE A 342 -0.75 32.42 5.33
N LEU A 343 -1.65 32.53 6.31
CA LEU A 343 -1.55 33.56 7.36
C LEU A 343 -0.33 33.34 8.26
N GLY A 344 -0.10 32.10 8.70
CA GLY A 344 1.03 31.76 9.57
C GLY A 344 2.37 32.03 8.90
N LEU A 345 2.53 31.62 7.64
CA LEU A 345 3.76 31.84 6.87
C LEU A 345 3.95 33.32 6.53
N GLY A 346 2.88 34.03 6.18
CA GLY A 346 2.92 35.47 5.90
C GLY A 346 3.41 36.28 7.11
N LEU A 347 2.83 36.03 8.30
CA LEU A 347 3.25 36.68 9.54
C LEU A 347 4.68 36.30 9.93
N PHE A 348 5.07 35.03 9.74
CA PHE A 348 6.44 34.57 9.99
C PHE A 348 7.46 35.31 9.10
N ILE A 349 7.20 35.39 7.79
CA ILE A 349 8.08 36.09 6.84
C ILE A 349 8.15 37.58 7.16
N ALA A 350 7.01 38.23 7.41
CA ALA A 350 6.98 39.64 7.82
C ALA A 350 7.80 39.87 9.10
N GLY A 351 7.67 38.98 10.08
CA GLY A 351 8.45 39.03 11.31
C GLY A 351 9.95 38.88 11.08
N LEU A 352 10.37 37.96 10.20
CA LEU A 352 11.77 37.84 9.82
C LEU A 352 12.30 39.11 9.14
N ILE A 353 11.54 39.71 8.21
CA ILE A 353 11.92 40.95 7.54
C ILE A 353 12.12 42.06 8.57
N ILE A 354 11.19 42.23 9.51
CA ILE A 354 11.28 43.25 10.57
C ILE A 354 12.50 42.99 11.47
N ALA A 355 12.68 41.75 11.95
CA ALA A 355 13.77 41.37 12.83
C ALA A 355 15.13 41.59 12.18
N PHE A 356 15.32 41.14 10.93
CA PHE A 356 16.57 41.33 10.22
C PHE A 356 16.83 42.79 9.86
N SER A 357 15.81 43.56 9.47
CA SER A 357 15.95 45.00 9.20
C SER A 357 16.49 45.74 10.43
N TYR A 358 16.00 45.40 11.63
CA TYR A 358 16.51 45.96 12.88
C TYR A 358 17.96 45.53 13.18
N ILE A 359 18.28 44.24 13.01
CA ILE A 359 19.64 43.71 13.25
C ILE A 359 20.66 44.35 12.31
N PHE A 360 20.36 44.46 11.02
CA PHE A 360 21.26 45.07 10.04
C PHE A 360 21.36 46.59 10.19
N SER A 361 20.26 47.29 10.51
CA SER A 361 20.27 48.74 10.76
C SER A 361 21.11 49.13 11.99
N ARG A 362 21.22 48.23 12.98
CA ARG A 362 22.05 48.44 14.17
C ARG A 362 23.53 48.11 13.95
N SER A 363 23.84 47.24 12.99
CA SER A 363 25.22 46.81 12.69
C SER A 363 26.09 47.92 12.08
N ASP A 364 25.51 48.93 11.43
CA ASP A 364 26.25 50.04 10.83
C ASP A 364 26.68 51.13 11.82
N LYS A 365 26.25 51.06 13.09
CA LYS A 365 26.55 52.08 14.10
C LYS A 365 27.68 51.72 15.07
N ASP A 366 28.17 50.48 15.05
CA ASP A 366 29.16 49.95 16.02
C ASP A 366 30.41 49.33 15.36
N THR A 367 30.90 49.87 14.24
CA THR A 367 32.21 49.50 13.68
C THR A 367 33.29 50.54 14.03
N PRO A 368 34.19 50.27 15.00
CA PRO A 368 35.48 50.93 15.02
C PRO A 368 36.23 50.51 13.75
N THR A 369 36.75 51.49 13.02
CA THR A 369 37.65 51.31 11.88
C THR A 369 38.88 50.50 12.29
N ALA A 370 38.82 49.17 12.13
CA ALA A 370 39.98 48.32 12.26
C ALA A 370 40.82 48.42 10.98
N ASN A 371 41.98 49.05 11.12
CA ASN A 371 43.01 49.21 10.10
C ASN A 371 43.23 47.93 9.28
N SER A 372 43.17 48.09 7.96
CA SER A 372 43.62 47.13 6.95
C SER A 372 45.12 46.89 7.08
N GLY A 373 45.51 45.95 7.93
CA GLY A 373 46.86 45.39 8.01
C GLY A 373 47.08 44.36 6.89
N LYS A 374 47.90 44.74 5.91
CA LYS A 374 48.47 43.88 4.86
C LYS A 374 49.10 42.62 5.48
N GLY A 375 48.54 41.45 5.20
CA GLY A 375 49.07 40.14 5.61
C GLY A 375 48.92 39.11 4.48
N ARG A 376 50.05 38.71 3.92
CA ARG A 376 50.28 38.00 2.66
C ARG A 376 50.16 36.47 2.83
N GLY A 377 49.65 35.76 1.82
CA GLY A 377 49.88 34.31 1.64
C GLY A 377 48.64 33.46 1.33
N ASN A 378 48.27 33.37 0.05
CA ASN A 378 47.33 32.37 -0.45
C ASN A 378 48.06 31.03 -0.69
N HIS A 379 47.60 29.95 -0.05
CA HIS A 379 47.77 28.58 -0.56
C HIS A 379 46.41 28.02 -0.98
N PRO A 380 46.13 27.89 -2.29
CA PRO A 380 44.87 27.38 -2.81
C PRO A 380 44.96 25.85 -2.92
N GLY A 381 44.49 25.12 -1.90
CA GLY A 381 44.36 23.66 -2.01
C GLY A 381 43.92 22.95 -0.74
N THR A 382 44.36 23.41 0.43
CA THR A 382 44.11 22.72 1.72
C THR A 382 43.11 23.44 2.65
N ALA A 383 42.80 24.72 2.37
CA ALA A 383 41.97 25.56 3.25
C ALA A 383 40.45 25.31 3.16
N ARG A 384 39.95 24.64 2.11
CA ARG A 384 38.51 24.38 1.92
C ARG A 384 38.03 23.18 2.74
N HIS A 385 38.85 22.13 2.84
CA HIS A 385 38.56 20.93 3.64
C HIS A 385 38.51 21.24 5.14
N GLY A 386 39.42 22.08 5.64
CA GLY A 386 39.43 22.52 7.04
C GLY A 386 38.25 23.43 7.43
N ARG A 387 37.64 24.16 6.49
CA ARG A 387 36.43 24.96 6.76
C ARG A 387 35.16 24.11 6.81
N PHE A 388 35.02 23.17 5.86
CA PHE A 388 33.86 22.27 5.82
C PHE A 388 33.81 21.36 7.05
N THR A 389 34.94 20.76 7.44
CA THR A 389 35.04 19.94 8.65
C THR A 389 34.76 20.72 9.93
N ARG A 390 35.23 21.96 10.05
CA ARG A 390 34.90 22.86 11.18
C ARG A 390 33.41 23.20 11.23
N LEU A 391 32.80 23.50 10.09
CA LEU A 391 31.37 23.74 10.00
C LEU A 391 30.58 22.51 10.41
N LEU A 392 30.88 21.34 9.85
CA LEU A 392 30.21 20.08 10.17
C LEU A 392 30.35 19.73 11.65
N LYS A 393 31.56 19.92 12.22
CA LYS A 393 31.81 19.73 13.66
C LYS A 393 31.00 20.69 14.51
N ALA A 394 30.83 21.94 14.09
CA ALA A 394 30.01 22.92 14.81
C ALA A 394 28.51 22.58 14.73
N LEU A 395 28.01 22.24 13.54
CA LEU A 395 26.62 21.81 13.36
C LEU A 395 26.33 20.54 14.18
N PHE A 396 27.21 19.55 14.13
CA PHE A 396 26.99 18.31 14.86
C PHE A 396 27.18 18.47 16.38
N LEU A 397 28.32 19.00 16.84
CA LEU A 397 28.60 19.07 18.27
C LEU A 397 27.88 20.22 18.97
N ASP A 398 27.83 21.41 18.36
CA ASP A 398 27.31 22.60 19.02
C ASP A 398 25.82 22.83 18.74
N VAL A 399 25.27 22.45 17.58
CA VAL A 399 23.83 22.57 17.26
C VAL A 399 23.08 21.30 17.64
N PHE A 400 23.43 20.15 17.06
CA PHE A 400 22.70 18.90 17.27
C PHE A 400 22.90 18.33 18.67
N LEU A 401 24.14 18.08 19.10
CA LEU A 401 24.44 17.57 20.46
C LEU A 401 24.37 18.65 21.55
N GLN A 402 24.23 19.93 21.17
CA GLN A 402 24.12 21.07 22.10
C GLN A 402 25.27 21.11 23.13
N ARG A 403 26.49 20.74 22.74
CA ARG A 403 27.66 20.57 23.62
C ARG A 403 27.93 21.79 24.51
N ARG A 404 27.78 23.00 23.97
CA ARG A 404 28.00 24.24 24.75
C ARG A 404 27.00 24.39 25.90
N LEU A 405 25.75 23.98 25.69
CA LEU A 405 24.74 23.97 26.72
C LEU A 405 25.04 22.92 27.78
N PHE A 406 25.48 21.73 27.35
CA PHE A 406 25.91 20.64 28.25
C PHE A 406 27.02 21.09 29.21
N VAL A 407 28.09 21.68 28.67
CA VAL A 407 29.22 22.19 29.46
C VAL A 407 28.78 23.28 30.44
N ARG A 408 27.79 24.10 30.08
CA ARG A 408 27.29 25.19 30.95
C ARG A 408 26.31 24.71 32.01
N SER A 409 25.53 23.67 31.75
CA SER A 409 24.61 23.04 32.71
C SER A 409 24.00 21.79 32.08
N GLN A 410 24.34 20.64 32.64
CA GLN A 410 23.78 19.36 32.24
C GLN A 410 22.25 19.31 32.43
N ALA A 411 21.73 19.91 33.50
CA ALA A 411 20.28 19.98 33.74
C ALA A 411 19.54 20.79 32.66
N ARG A 412 20.07 21.95 32.26
CA ARG A 412 19.46 22.74 31.16
C ARG A 412 19.55 22.00 29.83
N TRP A 413 20.68 21.34 29.58
CA TRP A 413 20.87 20.52 28.40
C TRP A 413 19.87 19.37 28.33
N PHE A 414 19.65 18.67 29.44
CA PHE A 414 18.67 17.58 29.49
C PHE A 414 17.25 18.09 29.23
N ILE A 415 16.81 19.12 29.96
CA ILE A 415 15.45 19.69 29.81
C ILE A 415 15.22 20.22 28.38
N HIS A 416 16.18 20.96 27.83
CA HIS A 416 16.08 21.46 26.46
C HIS A 416 16.18 20.34 25.43
N GLY A 417 17.03 19.34 25.69
CA GLY A 417 17.19 18.14 24.87
C GLY A 417 15.89 17.36 24.72
N LEU A 418 15.09 17.21 25.79
CA LEU A 418 13.77 16.58 25.72
C LEU A 418 12.86 17.25 24.67
N VAL A 419 12.81 18.58 24.66
CA VAL A 419 12.00 19.34 23.69
C VAL A 419 12.62 19.27 22.29
N PHE A 420 13.92 19.53 22.16
CA PHE A 420 14.61 19.55 20.87
C PHE A 420 14.58 18.19 20.16
N TYR A 421 14.94 17.12 20.85
CA TYR A 421 14.95 15.78 20.25
C TYR A 421 13.53 15.27 20.00
N GLY A 422 12.56 15.65 20.83
CA GLY A 422 11.15 15.37 20.56
C GLY A 422 10.71 15.95 19.21
N PHE A 423 10.95 17.23 18.95
CA PHE A 423 10.68 17.84 17.64
C PHE A 423 11.52 17.25 16.51
N PHE A 424 12.81 16.99 16.76
CA PHE A 424 13.72 16.45 15.75
C PHE A 424 13.29 15.07 15.25
N PHE A 425 12.93 14.14 16.15
CA PHE A 425 12.50 12.80 15.74
C PHE A 425 11.23 12.83 14.91
N ARG A 426 10.29 13.70 15.29
CA ARG A 426 9.04 13.92 14.55
C ARG A 426 9.28 14.50 13.16
N PHE A 427 10.12 15.53 13.07
CA PHE A 427 10.54 16.10 11.80
C PHE A 427 11.22 15.07 10.91
N LEU A 428 12.17 14.31 11.45
CA LEU A 428 12.92 13.30 10.71
C LEU A 428 12.00 12.19 10.19
N TRP A 429 11.13 11.65 11.05
CA TRP A 429 10.14 10.65 10.66
C TRP A 429 9.25 11.16 9.53
N GLY A 430 8.68 12.35 9.70
CA GLY A 430 7.81 12.98 8.71
C GLY A 430 8.49 13.26 7.38
N MET A 431 9.73 13.75 7.41
CA MET A 431 10.51 14.05 6.21
C MET A 431 10.88 12.77 5.44
N VAL A 432 11.32 11.72 6.13
CA VAL A 432 11.63 10.43 5.51
C VAL A 432 10.37 9.84 4.87
N ALA A 433 9.24 9.85 5.57
CA ALA A 433 7.97 9.35 5.06
C ALA A 433 7.49 10.14 3.82
N LEU A 434 7.59 11.47 3.85
CA LEU A 434 7.25 12.34 2.72
C LEU A 434 8.17 12.10 1.51
N ILE A 435 9.49 12.05 1.71
CA ILE A 435 10.42 11.80 0.60
C ILE A 435 10.13 10.42 0.00
N ALA A 436 9.95 9.39 0.84
CA ALA A 436 9.64 8.04 0.39
C ALA A 436 8.33 7.97 -0.43
N SER A 437 7.34 8.82 -0.12
CA SER A 437 6.09 8.88 -0.89
C SER A 437 6.21 9.61 -2.22
N LEU A 438 7.23 10.46 -2.40
CA LEU A 438 7.40 11.30 -3.61
C LEU A 438 8.37 10.69 -4.63
N LEU A 439 9.09 9.62 -4.29
CA LEU A 439 9.99 8.92 -5.21
C LEU A 439 9.19 8.03 -6.19
N ASP A 440 9.72 7.85 -7.40
CA ASP A 440 9.15 6.96 -8.42
C ASP A 440 10.19 5.89 -8.84
N PRO A 441 9.94 4.59 -8.59
CA PRO A 441 8.82 4.04 -7.83
C PRO A 441 8.90 4.39 -6.33
N PRO A 442 7.75 4.52 -5.65
CA PRO A 442 7.72 4.82 -4.22
C PRO A 442 8.36 3.69 -3.42
N TRP A 443 9.00 4.03 -2.31
CA TRP A 443 9.64 3.04 -1.45
C TRP A 443 8.59 2.30 -0.62
N GLU A 444 8.05 1.23 -1.19
CA GLU A 444 7.03 0.35 -0.59
C GLU A 444 7.37 -0.03 0.86
N ALA A 445 8.63 -0.36 1.12
CA ALA A 445 9.11 -0.77 2.44
C ALA A 445 8.98 0.32 3.53
N LEU A 446 8.87 1.60 3.16
CA LEU A 446 8.71 2.72 4.09
C LEU A 446 7.27 3.26 4.17
N ARG A 447 6.32 2.67 3.44
CA ARG A 447 4.91 3.12 3.47
C ARG A 447 4.28 3.04 4.86
N PHE A 448 4.73 2.11 5.69
CA PHE A 448 4.26 2.00 7.08
C PHE A 448 4.47 3.30 7.88
N MET A 449 5.44 4.14 7.51
CA MET A 449 5.70 5.42 8.18
C MET A 449 4.62 6.47 7.92
N LEU A 450 3.84 6.32 6.85
CA LEU A 450 2.68 7.16 6.51
C LEU A 450 1.39 6.64 7.15
N ASP A 451 1.35 5.35 7.51
CA ASP A 451 0.22 4.77 8.21
C ASP A 451 0.25 5.21 9.68
N LYS A 452 -0.72 6.06 10.03
CA LYS A 452 -0.91 6.58 11.39
C LYS A 452 -1.34 5.47 12.36
N ASN A 453 -1.99 4.41 11.89
CA ASN A 453 -2.35 3.26 12.72
C ASN A 453 -1.19 2.28 12.90
N ASN A 454 -0.04 2.50 12.24
CA ASN A 454 1.09 1.61 12.39
C ASN A 454 1.73 1.73 13.79
N PRO A 455 2.03 0.60 14.46
CA PRO A 455 2.60 0.63 15.82
C PRO A 455 3.90 1.41 15.95
N ALA A 456 4.76 1.36 14.93
CA ALA A 456 6.03 2.08 14.95
C ALA A 456 5.82 3.61 14.85
N THR A 457 4.90 4.04 13.99
CA THR A 457 4.50 5.45 13.89
C THR A 457 3.93 5.94 15.22
N GLY A 458 3.02 5.16 15.80
CA GLY A 458 2.40 5.44 17.10
C GLY A 458 3.41 5.62 18.23
N MET A 459 4.29 4.63 18.40
CA MET A 459 5.33 4.63 19.43
C MET A 459 6.25 5.86 19.35
N VAL A 460 6.76 6.16 18.15
CA VAL A 460 7.67 7.31 17.95
C VAL A 460 6.96 8.62 18.29
N PHE A 461 5.70 8.75 17.89
CA PHE A 461 4.93 9.97 18.08
C PHE A 461 4.55 10.18 19.54
N ASP A 462 4.22 9.12 20.26
CA ASP A 462 3.88 9.20 21.68
C ASP A 462 5.11 9.48 22.54
N ILE A 463 6.23 8.78 22.32
CA ILE A 463 7.47 9.02 23.05
C ILE A 463 7.95 10.46 22.82
N SER A 464 8.00 10.90 21.55
CA SER A 464 8.46 12.25 21.23
C SER A 464 7.52 13.34 21.77
N GLY A 465 6.20 13.12 21.75
CA GLY A 465 5.22 14.04 22.33
C GLY A 465 5.37 14.16 23.85
N LEU A 466 5.54 13.03 24.56
CA LEU A 466 5.76 13.04 26.00
C LEU A 466 7.10 13.65 26.39
N MET A 467 8.15 13.45 25.60
CA MET A 467 9.42 14.15 25.80
C MET A 467 9.22 15.67 25.76
N ILE A 468 8.48 16.18 24.78
CA ILE A 468 8.19 17.61 24.69
C ILE A 468 7.40 18.08 25.93
N LEU A 469 6.31 17.40 26.29
CA LEU A 469 5.49 17.79 27.46
C LEU A 469 6.31 17.77 28.76
N LEU A 470 7.08 16.72 29.01
CA LEU A 470 7.95 16.61 30.18
C LEU A 470 8.98 17.74 30.19
N GLY A 471 9.63 18.01 29.05
CA GLY A 471 10.57 19.12 28.90
C GLY A 471 9.94 20.46 29.25
N LEU A 472 8.74 20.75 28.73
CA LEU A 472 8.01 21.99 29.03
C LEU A 472 7.63 22.09 30.51
N CYS A 473 7.13 21.01 31.12
CA CYS A 473 6.81 20.97 32.56
C CYS A 473 8.06 21.27 33.39
N LEU A 474 9.19 20.63 33.09
CA LEU A 474 10.45 20.88 33.80
C LEU A 474 10.98 22.30 33.58
N MET A 475 10.80 22.88 32.38
CA MET A 475 11.13 24.30 32.12
C MET A 475 10.27 25.25 32.96
N LEU A 476 8.97 24.98 33.09
CA LEU A 476 8.05 25.77 33.90
C LEU A 476 8.39 25.66 35.38
N VAL A 477 8.51 24.44 35.92
CA VAL A 477 8.87 24.19 37.33
C VAL A 477 10.20 24.86 37.66
N ARG A 478 11.23 24.67 36.84
CA ARG A 478 12.53 25.33 37.05
C ARG A 478 12.41 26.85 37.01
N GLY A 479 11.63 27.40 36.10
CA GLY A 479 11.39 28.84 35.98
C GLY A 479 10.64 29.44 37.16
N LEU A 480 9.78 28.66 37.82
CA LEU A 480 9.07 29.05 39.04
C LEU A 480 9.96 28.97 40.29
N LEU A 481 10.85 27.97 40.35
CA LEU A 481 11.75 27.75 41.49
C LEU A 481 13.02 28.61 41.46
N THR A 482 13.44 29.10 40.29
CA THR A 482 14.68 29.88 40.16
C THR A 482 14.38 31.38 40.29
N PRO A 483 14.95 32.10 41.26
CA PRO A 483 14.71 33.53 41.42
C PRO A 483 15.19 34.31 40.20
N ARG A 484 14.43 35.33 39.80
CA ARG A 484 14.74 36.14 38.63
C ARG A 484 15.98 36.99 38.91
N LEU A 485 16.99 36.83 38.07
CA LEU A 485 18.18 37.68 38.08
C LEU A 485 17.82 39.08 37.55
N PRO A 486 18.21 40.17 38.23
CA PRO A 486 18.00 41.53 37.77
C PRO A 486 18.62 41.77 36.38
N GLY A 487 17.93 42.50 35.51
CA GLY A 487 18.40 42.80 34.15
C GLY A 487 18.22 41.67 33.13
N LEU A 488 17.86 40.45 33.54
CA LEU A 488 17.53 39.38 32.62
C LEU A 488 16.03 39.38 32.26
N PRO A 489 15.70 39.20 30.97
CA PRO A 489 14.32 39.29 30.55
C PRO A 489 13.55 38.00 30.94
N ALA A 490 12.27 38.14 31.28
CA ALA A 490 11.45 37.09 31.94
C ALA A 490 11.26 35.83 31.08
N GLN A 491 11.00 34.67 31.69
CA GLN A 491 10.63 33.46 30.96
C GLN A 491 9.39 33.69 30.08
N ASP A 492 9.45 33.21 28.84
CA ASP A 492 8.36 33.32 27.88
C ASP A 492 7.33 32.21 28.12
N ARG A 493 6.40 32.46 29.05
CA ARG A 493 5.36 31.50 29.43
C ARG A 493 4.31 31.31 28.32
N PHE A 494 4.11 32.31 27.48
CA PHE A 494 3.20 32.22 26.35
C PHE A 494 3.70 31.21 25.32
N ALA A 495 4.99 31.28 24.95
CA ALA A 495 5.60 30.28 24.09
C ALA A 495 5.47 28.84 24.65
N LEU A 496 5.73 28.66 25.95
CA LEU A 496 5.60 27.35 26.60
C LEU A 496 4.16 26.84 26.59
N GLY A 497 3.20 27.70 26.89
CA GLY A 497 1.77 27.37 26.83
C GLY A 497 1.30 27.02 25.41
N LEU A 498 1.78 27.75 24.41
CA LEU A 498 1.46 27.52 23.00
C LEU A 498 1.96 26.15 22.51
N ILE A 499 3.22 25.80 22.80
CA ILE A 499 3.79 24.49 22.46
C ILE A 499 3.05 23.39 23.25
N GLY A 500 2.79 23.60 24.54
CA GLY A 500 2.06 22.65 25.36
C GLY A 500 0.66 22.36 24.83
N ALA A 501 -0.09 23.40 24.47
CA ALA A 501 -1.42 23.27 23.87
C ALA A 501 -1.36 22.52 22.53
N LEU A 502 -0.38 22.82 21.68
CA LEU A 502 -0.18 22.15 20.39
C LEU A 502 0.00 20.63 20.58
N VAL A 503 0.87 20.22 21.51
CA VAL A 503 1.15 18.80 21.76
C VAL A 503 -0.03 18.11 22.44
N ILE A 504 -0.69 18.75 23.41
CA ILE A 504 -1.89 18.18 24.08
C ILE A 504 -3.00 17.94 23.08
N ILE A 505 -3.32 18.93 22.23
CA ILE A 505 -4.35 18.75 21.19
C ILE A 505 -3.94 17.65 20.21
N GLY A 506 -2.65 17.53 19.88
CA GLY A 506 -2.12 16.42 19.07
C GLY A 506 -2.43 15.04 19.66
N PHE A 507 -2.18 14.84 20.97
CA PHE A 507 -2.53 13.60 21.66
C PHE A 507 -4.03 13.33 21.68
N VAL A 508 -4.85 14.37 21.87
CA VAL A 508 -6.31 14.23 21.84
C VAL A 508 -6.78 13.83 20.44
N THR A 509 -6.25 14.46 19.38
CA THR A 509 -6.58 14.08 18.00
C THR A 509 -6.15 12.64 17.69
N GLU A 510 -5.01 12.19 18.20
CA GLU A 510 -4.54 10.82 18.04
C GLU A 510 -5.46 9.80 18.75
N GLY A 511 -5.86 10.08 19.99
CA GLY A 511 -6.78 9.19 20.71
C GLY A 511 -8.15 9.09 20.06
N LEU A 512 -8.69 10.22 19.56
CA LEU A 512 -9.93 10.20 18.78
C LEU A 512 -9.79 9.39 17.50
N ARG A 513 -8.66 9.53 16.79
CA ARG A 513 -8.37 8.76 15.58
C ARG A 513 -8.37 7.26 15.87
N ILE A 514 -7.68 6.82 16.92
CA ILE A 514 -7.63 5.40 17.34
C ILE A 514 -9.03 4.87 17.68
N ALA A 515 -9.83 5.66 18.43
CA ALA A 515 -11.19 5.28 18.77
C ALA A 515 -12.08 5.17 17.51
N MET A 516 -12.01 6.16 16.61
CA MET A 516 -12.74 6.16 15.34
C MET A 516 -12.34 4.99 14.44
N THR A 517 -11.05 4.66 14.38
CA THR A 517 -10.55 3.52 13.60
C THR A 517 -10.76 2.19 14.31
N GLY A 518 -11.40 2.17 15.49
CA GLY A 518 -11.84 0.95 16.16
C GLY A 518 -10.70 0.16 16.82
N PHE A 519 -9.71 0.85 17.38
CA PHE A 519 -8.55 0.26 18.07
C PHE A 519 -7.83 -0.79 17.21
N PRO A 520 -7.20 -0.38 16.09
CA PRO A 520 -6.50 -1.31 15.21
C PRO A 520 -5.39 -2.06 15.95
N GLU A 521 -5.02 -3.23 15.42
CA GLU A 521 -3.99 -4.07 16.00
C GLU A 521 -2.68 -3.29 16.20
N GLY A 522 -2.12 -3.39 17.40
CA GLY A 522 -0.89 -2.69 17.78
C GLY A 522 -1.05 -1.20 18.08
N SER A 523 -2.29 -0.67 18.15
CA SER A 523 -2.55 0.72 18.59
C SER A 523 -2.18 1.00 20.04
N ASP A 524 -1.95 -0.03 20.86
CA ASP A 524 -1.42 0.06 22.22
C ASP A 524 0.00 0.61 22.29
N TRP A 525 0.76 0.56 21.18
CA TRP A 525 2.06 1.23 21.06
C TRP A 525 1.95 2.76 21.03
N SER A 526 0.80 3.30 20.62
CA SER A 526 0.43 4.71 20.91
C SER A 526 -0.15 4.79 22.32
N PHE A 527 0.57 4.37 23.35
CA PHE A 527 0.03 4.17 24.71
C PHE A 527 -0.72 5.38 25.31
N ALA A 528 -0.27 6.61 25.09
CA ALA A 528 -0.95 7.82 25.54
C ALA A 528 -2.18 8.12 24.66
N GLY A 529 -2.03 8.01 23.34
CA GLY A 529 -3.14 8.12 22.39
C GLY A 529 -4.23 7.09 22.67
N TYR A 530 -3.87 5.83 22.82
CA TYR A 530 -4.72 4.70 23.17
C TYR A 530 -5.47 4.94 24.48
N GLY A 531 -4.74 5.37 25.53
CA GLY A 531 -5.35 5.73 26.81
C GLY A 531 -6.40 6.82 26.69
N ILE A 532 -6.15 7.85 25.87
CA ILE A 532 -7.15 8.87 25.54
C ILE A 532 -8.31 8.27 24.73
N GLY A 533 -8.03 7.41 23.75
CA GLY A 533 -9.04 6.75 22.93
C GLY A 533 -10.04 5.94 23.75
N LEU A 534 -9.58 5.26 24.81
CA LEU A 534 -10.46 4.52 25.73
C LEU A 534 -11.55 5.40 26.37
N ILE A 535 -11.22 6.66 26.70
CA ILE A 535 -12.16 7.63 27.29
C ILE A 535 -13.31 7.95 26.33
N PHE A 536 -13.05 7.83 25.02
CA PHE A 536 -13.98 8.24 23.96
C PHE A 536 -14.64 7.07 23.22
N SER A 537 -14.35 5.82 23.58
CA SER A 537 -14.73 4.59 22.87
C SER A 537 -16.22 4.46 22.48
N ASP A 538 -17.16 5.04 23.24
CA ASP A 538 -18.61 4.86 23.04
C ASP A 538 -19.32 6.05 22.35
N SER A 539 -18.60 7.06 21.85
CA SER A 539 -19.23 8.27 21.30
C SER A 539 -19.39 8.24 19.78
N GLN A 540 -20.62 8.21 19.27
CA GLN A 540 -20.89 8.40 17.84
C GLN A 540 -20.63 9.84 17.37
N LYS A 541 -20.41 10.80 18.29
CA LYS A 541 -20.13 12.21 17.95
C LYS A 541 -18.67 12.46 17.55
N LEU A 542 -17.78 11.48 17.72
CA LEU A 542 -16.32 11.64 17.51
C LEU A 542 -15.98 12.04 16.07
N TYR A 543 -16.69 11.48 15.08
CA TYR A 543 -16.43 11.71 13.67
C TYR A 543 -16.52 13.20 13.27
N GLY A 544 -17.42 13.95 13.89
CA GLY A 544 -17.55 15.39 13.68
C GLY A 544 -16.59 16.22 14.53
N VAL A 545 -16.39 15.83 15.80
CA VAL A 545 -15.50 16.53 16.74
C VAL A 545 -14.04 16.49 16.28
N TYR A 546 -13.61 15.39 15.66
CA TYR A 546 -12.27 15.24 15.12
C TYR A 546 -11.90 16.38 14.16
N GLY A 547 -12.81 16.77 13.26
CA GLY A 547 -12.57 17.85 12.31
C GLY A 547 -12.26 19.19 12.99
N TYR A 548 -12.99 19.54 14.06
CA TYR A 548 -12.71 20.75 14.83
C TYR A 548 -11.35 20.71 15.52
N LEU A 549 -11.01 19.60 16.17
CA LEU A 549 -9.73 19.45 16.86
C LEU A 549 -8.55 19.47 15.88
N TRP A 550 -8.74 18.91 14.67
CA TRP A 550 -7.76 19.01 13.59
C TRP A 550 -7.50 20.47 13.21
N TYR A 551 -8.55 21.28 13.02
CA TYR A 551 -8.38 22.71 12.70
C TYR A 551 -7.79 23.51 13.86
N ILE A 552 -8.14 23.20 15.11
CA ILE A 552 -7.51 23.80 16.29
C ILE A 552 -6.01 23.49 16.29
N HIS A 553 -5.62 22.25 16.02
CA HIS A 553 -4.21 21.85 15.93
C HIS A 553 -3.47 22.60 14.82
N ALA A 554 -4.07 22.71 13.63
CA ALA A 554 -3.53 23.46 12.51
C ALA A 554 -3.38 24.97 12.84
N ALA A 555 -4.39 25.57 13.47
CA ALA A 555 -4.37 26.96 13.91
C ALA A 555 -3.28 27.22 14.97
N LEU A 556 -3.13 26.33 15.96
CA LEU A 556 -2.05 26.40 16.94
C LEU A 556 -0.67 26.29 16.29
N THR A 557 -0.53 25.46 15.26
CA THR A 557 0.71 25.33 14.48
C THR A 557 1.03 26.62 13.74
N ALA A 558 0.05 27.20 13.04
CA ALA A 558 0.21 28.49 12.37
C ALA A 558 0.57 29.61 13.37
N ALA A 559 -0.09 29.65 14.53
CA ALA A 559 0.20 30.60 15.59
C ALA A 559 1.61 30.42 16.17
N PHE A 560 2.05 29.18 16.39
CA PHE A 560 3.39 28.86 16.86
C PHE A 560 4.45 29.38 15.88
N VAL A 561 4.32 29.06 14.59
CA VAL A 561 5.28 29.51 13.57
C VAL A 561 5.28 31.04 13.45
N ALA A 562 4.11 31.67 13.36
CA ALA A 562 3.99 33.13 13.30
C ALA A 562 4.62 33.82 14.51
N TYR A 563 4.59 33.19 15.69
CA TYR A 563 5.14 33.75 16.93
C TYR A 563 6.67 33.65 17.05
N ILE A 564 7.34 32.79 16.27
CA ILE A 564 8.80 32.58 16.35
C ILE A 564 9.62 33.89 16.25
N PRO A 565 9.47 34.73 15.21
CA PRO A 565 10.32 35.91 15.02
C PRO A 565 10.10 37.02 16.06
N PHE A 566 8.97 37.00 16.76
CA PHE A 566 8.59 38.04 17.73
C PHE A 566 8.81 37.63 19.19
N SER A 567 9.34 36.43 19.43
CA SER A 567 9.40 35.83 20.77
C SER A 567 10.78 35.32 21.12
N ARG A 568 10.91 34.70 22.29
CA ARG A 568 12.16 34.04 22.66
C ARG A 568 12.47 32.83 21.80
N LEU A 569 11.50 32.30 21.06
CA LEU A 569 11.70 31.17 20.16
C LEU A 569 12.57 31.52 18.95
N PHE A 570 12.84 32.81 18.69
CA PHE A 570 13.74 33.23 17.63
C PHE A 570 15.15 32.61 17.72
N HIS A 571 15.55 32.15 18.92
CA HIS A 571 16.78 31.40 19.13
C HIS A 571 16.87 30.10 18.29
N ILE A 572 15.73 29.53 17.89
CA ILE A 572 15.66 28.35 16.99
C ILE A 572 16.35 28.68 15.65
N ILE A 573 16.26 29.93 15.18
CA ILE A 573 16.84 30.38 13.91
C ILE A 573 18.23 30.97 14.12
N ILE A 574 18.38 31.89 15.08
CA ILE A 574 19.62 32.65 15.25
C ILE A 574 20.75 31.81 15.85
N SER A 575 20.47 30.91 16.80
CA SER A 575 21.56 30.18 17.48
C SER A 575 22.35 29.29 16.52
N PRO A 576 21.70 28.46 15.67
CA PRO A 576 22.42 27.68 14.66
C PRO A 576 23.18 28.56 13.67
N ALA A 577 22.58 29.66 13.21
CA ALA A 577 23.20 30.58 12.26
C ALA A 577 24.47 31.22 12.84
N VAL A 578 24.41 31.73 14.07
CA VAL A 578 25.57 32.35 14.75
C VAL A 578 26.67 31.33 15.02
N LEU A 579 26.32 30.11 15.43
CA LEU A 579 27.30 29.04 15.67
C LEU A 579 27.99 28.61 14.37
N ALA A 580 27.25 28.47 13.27
CA ALA A 580 27.79 28.17 11.96
C ALA A 580 28.73 29.28 11.45
N LEU A 581 28.29 30.55 11.50
CA LEU A 581 29.10 31.70 11.09
C LEU A 581 30.36 31.85 11.97
N GLY A 582 30.23 31.63 13.28
CA GLY A 582 31.37 31.66 14.21
C GLY A 582 32.41 30.57 13.92
N ALA A 583 31.97 29.38 13.49
CA ALA A 583 32.86 28.29 13.08
C ALA A 583 33.62 28.60 11.79
N LEU A 584 33.04 29.40 10.90
CA LEU A 584 33.67 29.85 9.65
C LEU A 584 34.66 31.01 9.86
N LYS A 585 34.45 31.85 10.89
CA LYS A 585 35.30 33.03 11.20
C LYS A 585 36.51 32.74 12.09
N ARG A 586 36.49 31.69 12.92
CA ARG A 586 37.65 31.33 13.76
C ARG A 586 38.77 30.79 12.88
N HIS A 587 39.82 31.59 12.66
CA HIS A 587 41.01 31.23 11.89
C HIS A 587 41.76 30.07 12.55
#